data_AF-A0A379XIT4-F1
#
_entry.id   AF-A0A379XIT4-F1
#
_cell.length_a   1.000
_cell.length_b   1.000
_cell.length_c   1.000
_cell.angle_alpha   90.00
_cell.angle_beta   90.00
_cell.angle_gamma   90.00
#
_symmetry.space_group_name_H-M   'P 1'
#
loop_
_entity.id
_entity.type
_entity.pdbx_description
1 polymer ?
#
loop_
_entity_poly.entity_id
_entity_poly.type
_entity_poly.pdbx_seq_one_letter_code
_entity_poly.pdbx_strand_id
1 'polypeptide(L)'
;MEFYLPEGRWTHLWRNDEVQGSRWHKQQHDFLSLPVYVRGNTLLALGNNSQKPDYAWHEGTVFQLFQLDDGCEAVCEVPAADGSTIFTLKAKRTGNTITVNGEGEARNWTLCLRNITQISGTKCGSYAGSELGVVVTPQGNEVVITL
;
A
#
# COMPACT_ATOMS: atom_id res chain seq x y z
N MET A 1 -26.07 -5.23 -0.70
CA MET A 1 -25.27 -5.90 -1.75
C MET A 1 -24.61 -7.12 -1.14
N GLU A 2 -24.57 -8.24 -1.87
CA GLU A 2 -23.88 -9.47 -1.45
C GLU A 2 -22.73 -9.76 -2.42
N PHE A 3 -21.58 -10.13 -1.89
CA PHE A 3 -20.36 -10.40 -2.68
C PHE A 3 -19.50 -11.46 -1.97
N TYR A 4 -18.71 -12.19 -2.76
CA TYR A 4 -17.81 -13.21 -2.25
C TYR A 4 -16.37 -12.69 -2.22
N LEU A 5 -15.66 -12.92 -1.12
CA LEU A 5 -14.22 -12.68 -1.05
C LEU A 5 -13.48 -14.02 -1.03
N PRO A 6 -12.54 -14.26 -1.97
CA PRO A 6 -11.65 -15.41 -1.93
C PRO A 6 -10.81 -15.48 -0.65
N GLU A 7 -10.13 -16.59 -0.43
CA GLU A 7 -9.26 -16.79 0.73
C GLU A 7 -8.23 -15.69 0.91
N GLY A 8 -8.05 -15.27 2.16
CA GLY A 8 -7.11 -14.24 2.58
C GLY A 8 -7.76 -13.16 3.45
N ARG A 9 -6.93 -12.22 3.90
CA ARG A 9 -7.39 -11.00 4.58
C ARG A 9 -7.58 -9.92 3.53
N TRP A 10 -8.65 -9.14 3.68
CA TRP A 10 -9.03 -8.11 2.74
C TRP A 10 -9.27 -6.81 3.47
N THR A 11 -8.78 -5.71 2.92
CA THR A 11 -8.90 -4.37 3.51
C THR A 11 -9.66 -3.46 2.60
N HIS A 12 -10.67 -2.77 3.12
CA HIS A 12 -11.41 -1.80 2.35
C HIS A 12 -10.50 -0.61 1.99
N LEU A 13 -10.42 -0.27 0.70
CA LEU A 13 -9.46 0.70 0.16
C LEU A 13 -9.51 2.06 0.90
N TRP A 14 -10.71 2.58 1.11
CA TRP A 14 -10.92 3.89 1.73
C TRP A 14 -11.15 3.84 3.24
N ARG A 15 -12.07 2.99 3.70
CA ARG A 15 -12.46 2.86 5.12
C ARG A 15 -11.43 2.13 6.00
N ASN A 16 -10.51 1.39 5.39
CA ASN A 16 -9.49 0.60 6.09
C ASN A 16 -10.00 -0.59 6.91
N ASP A 17 -11.31 -0.91 6.89
CA ASP A 17 -11.87 -2.07 7.57
C ASP A 17 -11.33 -3.38 7.00
N GLU A 18 -10.94 -4.30 7.88
CA GLU A 18 -10.48 -5.64 7.51
C GLU A 18 -11.61 -6.66 7.61
N VAL A 19 -11.70 -7.53 6.61
CA VAL A 19 -12.62 -8.66 6.59
C VAL A 19 -11.91 -9.94 6.16
N GLN A 20 -12.37 -11.07 6.69
CA GLN A 20 -11.86 -12.39 6.34
C GLN A 20 -12.54 -12.91 5.07
N GLY A 21 -11.75 -13.54 4.21
CA GLY A 21 -12.19 -14.18 2.98
C GLY A 21 -12.80 -15.57 3.17
N SER A 22 -12.84 -16.31 2.06
CA SER A 22 -13.47 -17.63 1.90
C SER A 22 -14.94 -17.68 2.34
N ARG A 23 -15.66 -16.56 2.15
CA ARG A 23 -17.06 -16.43 2.56
C ARG A 23 -17.77 -15.33 1.78
N TRP A 24 -19.10 -15.43 1.77
CA TRP A 24 -19.99 -14.37 1.31
C TRP A 24 -20.14 -13.30 2.39
N HIS A 25 -20.16 -12.05 1.95
CA HIS A 25 -20.37 -10.87 2.77
C HIS A 25 -21.62 -10.14 2.29
N LYS A 26 -22.37 -9.57 3.24
CA LYS A 26 -23.53 -8.73 2.96
C LYS A 26 -23.30 -7.37 3.60
N GLN A 27 -23.30 -6.32 2.77
CA GLN A 27 -23.11 -4.94 3.23
C GLN A 27 -24.18 -4.01 2.65
N GLN A 28 -24.52 -3.00 3.43
CA GLN A 28 -25.34 -1.88 3.00
C GLN A 28 -24.42 -0.69 2.73
N HIS A 29 -24.57 -0.11 1.55
CA HIS A 29 -23.81 1.06 1.11
C HIS A 29 -24.78 2.12 0.61
N ASP A 30 -24.44 3.38 0.83
CA ASP A 30 -25.10 4.51 0.18
C ASP A 30 -24.61 4.67 -1.26
N PHE A 31 -25.09 5.69 -1.97
CA PHE A 31 -24.73 5.93 -3.37
C PHE A 31 -23.26 6.31 -3.60
N LEU A 32 -22.53 6.73 -2.57
CA LEU A 32 -21.11 7.12 -2.65
C LEU A 32 -20.18 6.03 -2.13
N SER A 33 -20.73 4.86 -1.79
CA SER A 33 -19.99 3.77 -1.18
C SER A 33 -20.21 2.47 -1.96
N LEU A 34 -19.17 1.67 -2.04
CA LEU A 34 -19.21 0.35 -2.64
C LEU A 34 -18.11 -0.53 -2.02
N PRO A 35 -18.27 -1.85 -2.01
CA PRO A 35 -17.29 -2.76 -1.41
C PRO A 35 -16.05 -2.86 -2.31
N VAL A 36 -15.04 -2.02 -2.04
CA VAL A 36 -13.74 -2.05 -2.73
C VAL A 36 -12.68 -2.55 -1.77
N TYR A 37 -12.29 -3.80 -1.95
CA TYR A 37 -11.36 -4.51 -1.08
C TYR A 37 -10.04 -4.81 -1.78
N VAL A 38 -8.93 -4.59 -1.07
CA VAL A 38 -7.58 -4.93 -1.47
C VAL A 38 -7.12 -6.16 -0.69
N ARG A 39 -6.54 -7.14 -1.39
CA ARG A 39 -6.03 -8.37 -0.78
C ARG A 39 -4.80 -8.07 0.07
N GLY A 40 -4.59 -8.82 1.16
CA GLY A 40 -3.32 -8.83 1.89
C GLY A 40 -2.14 -9.23 1.00
N ASN A 41 -0.92 -8.93 1.46
CA ASN A 41 0.33 -9.05 0.68
C ASN A 41 0.33 -8.20 -0.61
N THR A 42 -0.37 -7.06 -0.60
CA THR A 42 -0.45 -6.15 -1.75
C THR A 42 0.30 -4.86 -1.46
N LEU A 43 1.06 -4.39 -2.45
CA LEU A 43 1.64 -3.05 -2.49
C LEU A 43 0.97 -2.29 -3.65
N LEU A 44 0.29 -1.20 -3.34
CA LEU A 44 -0.54 -0.45 -4.30
C LEU A 44 -0.05 1.00 -4.40
N ALA A 45 0.18 1.48 -5.62
CA ALA A 45 0.47 2.88 -5.89
C ALA A 45 -0.82 3.70 -6.04
N LEU A 46 -0.98 4.75 -5.25
CA LEU A 46 -1.99 5.79 -5.47
C LEU A 46 -1.28 7.09 -5.88
N GLY A 47 -1.70 7.68 -7.00
CA GLY A 47 -1.14 8.96 -7.42
C GLY A 47 -1.69 10.15 -6.66
N ASN A 48 -1.07 11.32 -6.84
CA ASN A 48 -1.35 12.54 -6.10
C ASN A 48 -2.33 13.50 -6.80
N ASN A 49 -2.85 13.14 -7.98
CA ASN A 49 -3.73 14.00 -8.76
C ASN A 49 -5.10 13.37 -8.95
N SER A 50 -6.14 14.06 -8.48
CA SER A 50 -7.54 13.64 -8.59
C SER A 50 -8.33 14.40 -9.66
N GLN A 51 -7.69 15.29 -10.42
CA GLN A 51 -8.33 16.16 -11.41
C GLN A 51 -8.21 15.63 -12.83
N LYS A 52 -7.14 14.90 -13.14
CA LYS A 52 -6.93 14.29 -14.46
C LYS A 52 -6.21 12.93 -14.37
N PRO A 53 -6.42 12.03 -15.34
CA PRO A 53 -5.80 10.71 -15.32
C PRO A 53 -4.35 10.71 -15.82
N ASP A 54 -3.96 11.64 -16.69
CA ASP A 54 -2.63 11.76 -17.30
C ASP A 54 -1.72 12.69 -16.50
N TYR A 55 -0.75 12.16 -15.77
CA TYR A 55 0.25 12.95 -15.04
C TYR A 55 1.50 12.10 -14.76
N ALA A 56 2.53 12.70 -14.17
CA ALA A 56 3.73 11.98 -13.76
C ALA A 56 3.42 11.09 -12.55
N TRP A 57 2.95 9.85 -12.78
CA TRP A 57 2.52 8.93 -11.72
C TRP A 57 3.63 8.57 -10.72
N HIS A 58 4.89 8.69 -11.13
CA HIS A 58 6.09 8.42 -10.32
C HIS A 58 6.53 9.60 -9.42
N GLU A 59 5.84 10.75 -9.49
CA GLU A 59 6.10 11.90 -8.63
C GLU A 59 5.00 12.07 -7.58
N GLY A 60 5.37 12.06 -6.31
CA GLY A 60 4.45 12.21 -5.19
C GLY A 60 3.54 11.00 -4.95
N THR A 61 3.90 9.82 -5.48
CA THR A 61 3.15 8.58 -5.30
C THR A 61 3.01 8.21 -3.82
N VAL A 62 1.82 7.82 -3.41
CA VAL A 62 1.56 7.28 -2.07
C VAL A 62 1.33 5.78 -2.18
N PHE A 63 2.36 5.01 -1.87
CA PHE A 63 2.27 3.56 -1.82
C PHE A 63 1.50 3.12 -0.58
N GLN A 64 0.65 2.11 -0.72
CA GLN A 64 -0.15 1.51 0.35
C GLN A 64 0.24 0.04 0.47
N LEU A 65 0.82 -0.36 1.60
CA LEU A 65 1.15 -1.75 1.90
C LEU A 65 0.05 -2.37 2.76
N PHE A 66 -0.59 -3.40 2.23
CA PHE A 66 -1.72 -4.09 2.86
C PHE A 66 -1.28 -5.43 3.43
N GLN A 67 -1.33 -5.56 4.75
CA GLN A 67 -1.17 -6.81 5.52
C GLN A 67 -0.07 -7.74 4.98
N LEU A 68 1.18 -7.28 4.94
CA LEU A 68 2.31 -8.10 4.52
C LEU A 68 2.61 -9.17 5.58
N ASP A 69 2.35 -10.43 5.24
CA ASP A 69 2.63 -11.61 6.05
C ASP A 69 4.14 -11.85 6.17
N ASP A 70 4.55 -12.52 7.24
CA ASP A 70 5.95 -12.90 7.41
C ASP A 70 6.41 -13.87 6.30
N GLY A 71 7.61 -13.64 5.79
CA GLY A 71 8.19 -14.40 4.67
C GLY A 71 7.65 -13.99 3.30
N CYS A 72 6.65 -13.11 3.22
CA CYS A 72 6.08 -12.64 1.95
C CYS A 72 6.78 -11.38 1.42
N GLU A 73 6.64 -11.20 0.11
CA GLU A 73 7.10 -10.03 -0.63
C GLU A 73 5.95 -9.48 -1.48
N ALA A 74 5.77 -8.16 -1.44
CA ALA A 74 4.82 -7.43 -2.27
C ALA A 74 5.60 -6.50 -3.21
N VAL A 75 5.22 -6.49 -4.49
CA VAL A 75 5.88 -5.71 -5.54
C VAL A 75 4.85 -4.80 -6.21
N CYS A 76 5.26 -3.56 -6.48
CA CYS A 76 4.46 -2.59 -7.21
C CYS A 76 5.31 -1.95 -8.30
N GLU A 77 4.81 -2.02 -9.54
CA GLU A 77 5.42 -1.40 -10.71
C GLU A 77 4.63 -0.15 -11.07
N VAL A 78 5.32 0.99 -11.16
CA VAL A 78 4.75 2.25 -11.61
C VAL A 78 5.07 2.42 -13.10
N PRO A 79 4.05 2.63 -13.95
CA PRO A 79 4.26 2.81 -15.38
C PRO A 79 4.69 4.25 -15.72
N ALA A 80 5.41 4.40 -16.82
CA ALA A 80 5.56 5.64 -17.58
C ALA A 80 4.38 5.85 -18.53
N ALA A 81 4.32 7.02 -19.18
CA ALA A 81 3.27 7.36 -20.13
C ALA A 81 3.20 6.42 -21.35
N ASP A 82 4.30 5.76 -21.70
CA ASP A 82 4.38 4.77 -22.78
C ASP A 82 4.04 3.33 -22.33
N GLY A 83 3.72 3.14 -21.04
CA GLY A 83 3.40 1.86 -20.44
C GLY A 83 4.62 1.04 -19.97
N SER A 84 5.85 1.51 -20.19
CA SER A 84 7.05 0.88 -19.63
C SER A 84 7.15 1.11 -18.11
N THR A 85 7.84 0.24 -17.38
CA THR A 85 8.02 0.42 -15.93
C THR A 85 9.11 1.44 -15.64
N ILE A 86 8.75 2.58 -15.03
CA ILE A 86 9.71 3.64 -14.65
C ILE A 86 10.27 3.45 -13.24
N PHE A 87 9.48 2.83 -12.35
CA PHE A 87 9.87 2.60 -10.96
C PHE A 87 9.24 1.31 -10.44
N THR A 88 10.00 0.54 -9.68
CA THR A 88 9.54 -0.67 -8.98
C THR A 88 9.82 -0.52 -7.50
N LEU A 89 8.78 -0.69 -6.68
CA LEU A 89 8.91 -0.76 -5.23
C LEU A 89 8.67 -2.20 -4.77
N LYS A 90 9.58 -2.73 -3.95
CA LYS A 90 9.48 -4.07 -3.35
C LYS A 90 9.46 -3.92 -1.84
N ALA A 91 8.54 -4.59 -1.17
CA ALA A 91 8.46 -4.66 0.29
C ALA A 91 8.47 -6.13 0.72
N LYS A 92 9.51 -6.54 1.44
CA LYS A 92 9.69 -7.91 1.92
C LYS A 92 9.71 -7.94 3.44
N ARG A 93 8.94 -8.85 4.03
CA ARG A 93 8.90 -9.04 5.48
C ARG A 93 9.70 -10.27 5.90
N THR A 94 10.47 -10.13 6.97
CA THR A 94 11.15 -11.22 7.65
C THR A 94 11.09 -10.97 9.16
N GLY A 95 10.35 -11.80 9.88
CA GLY A 95 9.95 -11.59 11.27
C GLY A 95 9.21 -10.27 11.45
N ASN A 96 9.80 -9.38 12.26
CA ASN A 96 9.27 -8.05 12.55
C ASN A 96 9.92 -6.95 11.70
N THR A 97 10.73 -7.32 10.70
CA THR A 97 11.41 -6.35 9.85
C THR A 97 10.80 -6.36 8.46
N ILE A 98 10.47 -5.18 7.94
CA ILE A 98 10.09 -4.96 6.54
C ILE A 98 11.22 -4.20 5.86
N THR A 99 11.82 -4.81 4.84
CA THR A 99 12.79 -4.16 3.97
C THR A 99 12.07 -3.67 2.73
N VAL A 100 12.17 -2.38 2.46
CA VAL A 100 11.58 -1.71 1.31
C VAL A 100 12.71 -1.26 0.39
N ASN A 101 12.66 -1.65 -0.88
CA ASN A 101 13.65 -1.31 -1.88
C ASN A 101 12.98 -0.74 -3.13
N GLY A 102 13.43 0.45 -3.55
CA GLY A 102 12.98 1.13 -4.75
C GLY A 102 14.07 1.11 -5.84
N GLU A 103 13.69 0.69 -7.04
CA GLU A 103 14.54 0.65 -8.24
C GLU A 103 13.91 1.48 -9.36
N GLY A 104 14.68 2.37 -10.00
CA GLY A 104 14.21 3.25 -11.08
C GLY A 104 14.06 4.71 -10.64
N GLU A 105 13.17 5.46 -11.31
CA GLU A 105 12.98 6.90 -11.06
C GLU A 105 11.61 7.19 -10.42
N ALA A 106 11.62 7.59 -9.15
CA ALA A 106 10.47 8.16 -8.46
C ALA A 106 10.92 9.27 -7.50
N ARG A 107 10.05 10.26 -7.27
CA ARG A 107 10.37 11.44 -6.44
C ARG A 107 9.27 11.69 -5.42
N ASN A 108 9.67 12.12 -4.22
CA ASN A 108 8.76 12.54 -3.15
C ASN A 108 7.65 11.52 -2.81
N TRP A 109 7.92 10.23 -3.01
CA TRP A 109 6.95 9.19 -2.70
C TRP A 109 6.93 8.89 -1.21
N THR A 110 5.83 8.31 -0.74
CA THR A 110 5.66 7.86 0.65
C THR A 110 5.06 6.46 0.68
N LEU A 111 5.24 5.76 1.79
CA LEU A 111 4.70 4.42 2.02
C LEU A 111 3.81 4.40 3.26
N CYS A 112 2.52 4.14 3.09
CA CYS A 112 1.58 3.91 4.18
C CYS A 112 1.51 2.42 4.52
N LEU A 113 1.82 2.08 5.77
CA LEU A 113 1.66 0.75 6.36
C LEU A 113 0.21 0.63 6.86
N ARG A 114 -0.68 0.05 6.04
CA ARG A 114 -2.11 0.00 6.34
C ARG A 114 -2.38 -0.78 7.61
N ASN A 115 -3.23 -0.21 8.47
CA ASN A 115 -3.63 -0.77 9.78
C ASN A 115 -2.47 -0.99 10.78
N ILE A 116 -1.28 -0.50 10.49
CA ILE A 116 -0.16 -0.48 11.45
C ILE A 116 -0.12 0.91 12.06
N THR A 117 -0.51 1.05 13.33
CA THR A 117 -0.65 2.35 14.00
C THR A 117 0.64 2.84 14.65
N GLN A 118 1.57 1.93 14.94
CA GLN A 118 2.88 2.22 15.53
C GLN A 118 3.93 1.29 14.94
N ILE A 119 5.17 1.76 14.91
CA ILE A 119 6.35 0.97 14.56
C ILE A 119 7.43 1.21 15.62
N SER A 120 8.26 0.20 15.86
CA SER A 120 9.42 0.30 16.75
C SER A 120 10.48 1.29 16.23
N GLY A 121 10.60 1.42 14.91
CA GLY A 121 11.46 2.42 14.29
C GLY A 121 11.73 2.16 12.81
N THR A 122 12.53 3.04 12.21
CA THR A 122 12.95 2.94 10.81
C THR A 122 14.42 3.33 10.66
N LYS A 123 15.10 2.73 9.69
CA LYS A 123 16.42 3.14 9.20
C LYS A 123 16.27 3.71 7.80
N CYS A 124 16.99 4.80 7.53
CA CYS A 124 16.99 5.49 6.23
C CYS A 124 15.61 6.06 5.83
N GLY A 125 14.80 6.47 6.80
CA GLY A 125 13.52 7.12 6.58
C GLY A 125 13.05 7.90 7.81
N SER A 126 12.02 8.72 7.63
CA SER A 126 11.22 9.28 8.72
C SER A 126 9.82 8.67 8.68
N TYR A 127 9.05 8.80 9.77
CA TYR A 127 7.68 8.31 9.80
C TYR A 127 6.77 9.20 10.62
N ALA A 128 5.49 9.17 10.29
CA ALA A 128 4.41 9.88 10.98
C ALA A 128 3.16 9.00 11.03
N GLY A 129 2.33 9.19 12.06
CA GLY A 129 1.02 8.53 12.13
C GLY A 129 0.01 9.17 11.17
N SER A 130 -0.93 8.37 10.69
CA SER A 130 -2.13 8.82 9.97
C SER A 130 -3.34 7.98 10.36
N GLU A 131 -4.53 8.38 9.96
CA GLU A 131 -5.77 7.62 10.18
C GLU A 131 -5.72 6.21 9.55
N LEU A 132 -4.94 6.04 8.48
CA LEU A 132 -4.84 4.78 7.73
C LEU A 132 -3.71 3.87 8.23
N GLY A 133 -2.79 4.42 9.04
CA GLY A 133 -1.60 3.75 9.55
C GLY A 133 -0.36 4.64 9.50
N VAL A 134 0.80 4.07 9.82
CA VAL A 134 2.08 4.77 9.80
C VAL A 134 2.50 5.06 8.36
N VAL A 135 2.80 6.31 8.07
CA VAL A 135 3.35 6.76 6.79
C VAL A 135 4.85 6.94 6.95
N VAL A 136 5.62 6.26 6.10
CA VAL A 136 7.07 6.30 6.05
C VAL A 136 7.50 7.13 4.84
N THR A 137 8.39 8.10 5.07
CA THR A 137 9.04 8.89 4.03
C THR A 137 10.48 8.40 3.86
N PRO A 138 10.85 7.86 2.69
CA PRO A 138 12.19 7.38 2.43
C PRO A 138 13.21 8.53 2.38
N GLN A 139 14.43 8.26 2.84
CA GLN A 139 15.58 9.16 2.66
C GLN A 139 16.65 8.57 1.72
N GLY A 140 16.40 7.37 1.20
CA GLY A 140 17.24 6.67 0.22
C GLY A 140 16.44 5.60 -0.50
N ASN A 141 17.11 4.81 -1.34
CA ASN A 141 16.47 3.77 -2.14
C ASN A 141 16.06 2.54 -1.32
N GLU A 142 16.71 2.31 -0.18
CA GLU A 142 16.39 1.23 0.74
C GLU A 142 15.98 1.81 2.10
N VAL A 143 14.86 1.33 2.63
CA VAL A 143 14.33 1.68 3.94
C VAL A 143 14.05 0.41 4.71
N VAL A 144 14.47 0.36 5.97
CA VAL A 144 14.23 -0.81 6.83
C VAL A 144 13.33 -0.38 7.98
N ILE A 145 12.16 -1.00 8.06
CA ILE A 145 11.12 -0.71 9.05
C ILE A 145 11.10 -1.86 10.05
N THR A 146 11.08 -1.54 11.35
CA THR A 146 10.88 -2.52 12.41
C THR A 146 9.50 -2.29 13.02
N LEU A 147 8.64 -3.31 12.91
CA LEU A 147 7.27 -3.30 13.43
C LEU A 147 7.25 -3.24 14.97
#